data_AF-A0A1G9D8U9-F1
#
_entry.id   AF-A0A1G9D8U9-F1
#
_cell.length_a   1.000
_cell.length_b   1.000
_cell.length_c   1.000
_cell.angle_alpha   90.00
_cell.angle_beta   90.00
_cell.angle_gamma   90.00
#
_symmetry.space_group_name_H-M   'P 1'
#
loop_
_entity.id
_entity.type
_entity.pdbx_description
1 polymer ?
#
loop_
_entity_poly.entity_id
_entity_poly.type
_entity_poly.pdbx_seq_one_letter_code
_entity_poly.pdbx_strand_id
1 'polypeptide(L)'
;MRLILRRLLTAAAVLTAAAGLMLVPAAPAQAGFSRIVECTDHVNPVTGTIVLDCNWYEIEAIGPHWPPGGCPECAVYFDFWKFDIDPVPHEDFNELLGKGLQTLAKAHLTKDEKLADQLREQAAGLFLEAAKAVEKYPIELYRTGLWDRKGGKYLQDPTPLPWVQTAGEELAAGIALLQADLWDPQPDPPNDAAMQHFDKAYEHLAARAAY
;
A
#
# COMPACT_ATOMS: atom_id res chain seq x y z
N MET A 1 5.34 85.22 3.98
CA MET A 1 5.54 84.57 2.66
C MET A 1 6.96 83.97 2.54
N ARG A 2 7.34 83.02 3.41
CA ARG A 2 8.68 82.38 3.39
C ARG A 2 8.76 81.02 4.11
N LEU A 3 7.63 80.37 4.40
CA LEU A 3 7.58 79.16 5.24
C LEU A 3 6.74 78.00 4.66
N ILE A 4 6.27 78.12 3.41
CA ILE A 4 5.39 77.10 2.79
C ILE A 4 6.15 76.23 1.76
N LEU A 5 7.42 76.55 1.46
CA LEU A 5 8.18 75.88 0.38
C LEU A 5 9.21 74.84 0.85
N ARG A 6 9.09 74.32 2.08
CA ARG A 6 10.02 73.29 2.63
C ARG A 6 9.37 71.96 3.00
N ARG A 7 8.07 71.78 2.72
CA ARG A 7 7.31 70.55 3.07
C ARG A 7 6.79 69.78 1.85
N LEU A 8 7.52 69.83 0.73
CA LEU A 8 7.13 69.14 -0.51
C LEU A 8 8.22 68.17 -1.02
N LEU A 9 9.09 67.64 -0.16
CA LEU A 9 10.15 66.69 -0.55
C LEU A 9 10.28 65.48 0.38
N THR A 10 9.21 65.11 1.09
CA THR A 10 9.16 63.87 1.90
C THR A 10 7.82 63.16 1.72
N ALA A 11 7.47 62.79 0.48
CA ALA A 11 6.27 62.01 0.21
C ALA A 11 6.37 61.14 -1.06
N ALA A 12 7.55 60.64 -1.42
CA ALA A 12 7.73 59.86 -2.66
C ALA A 12 8.69 58.66 -2.51
N ALA A 13 8.76 58.02 -1.34
CA ALA A 13 9.68 56.89 -1.13
C ALA A 13 9.14 55.76 -0.24
N VAL A 14 7.81 55.64 -0.03
CA VAL A 14 7.26 54.60 0.87
C VAL A 14 6.14 53.73 0.24
N LEU A 15 5.75 53.96 -1.01
CA LEU A 15 4.60 53.26 -1.61
C LEU A 15 4.94 52.16 -2.65
N THR A 16 6.18 51.68 -2.73
CA THR A 16 6.58 50.62 -3.67
C THR A 16 7.21 49.39 -2.99
N ALA A 17 6.75 49.02 -1.78
CA ALA A 17 7.26 47.83 -1.08
C ALA A 17 6.16 46.83 -0.66
N ALA A 18 4.95 46.88 -1.23
CA ALA A 18 3.82 46.04 -0.81
C ALA A 18 3.20 45.15 -1.90
N ALA A 19 3.82 45.01 -3.08
CA ALA A 19 3.27 44.23 -4.19
C ALA A 19 4.10 42.99 -4.59
N GLY A 20 5.07 42.57 -3.77
CA GLY A 20 6.02 41.51 -4.13
C GLY A 20 5.86 40.16 -3.40
N LEU A 21 4.90 40.00 -2.49
CA LEU A 21 4.86 38.85 -1.57
C LEU A 21 3.72 37.84 -1.81
N MET A 22 2.90 37.99 -2.86
CA MET A 22 1.72 37.11 -3.05
C MET A 22 1.76 36.23 -4.29
N LEU A 23 2.93 35.89 -4.82
CA LEU A 23 3.05 34.88 -5.89
C LEU A 23 4.31 34.05 -5.68
N VAL A 24 4.45 33.43 -4.50
CA VAL A 24 5.20 32.18 -4.45
C VAL A 24 4.24 31.17 -5.08
N PRO A 25 4.50 30.64 -6.28
CA PRO A 25 3.70 29.51 -6.76
C PRO A 25 3.79 28.46 -5.66
N ALA A 26 2.64 28.00 -5.16
CA ALA A 26 2.61 26.83 -4.30
C ALA A 26 3.44 25.78 -5.05
N ALA A 27 4.58 25.38 -4.48
CA ALA A 27 5.32 24.27 -5.02
C ALA A 27 4.29 23.16 -5.21
N PRO A 28 4.18 22.55 -6.42
CA PRO A 28 3.22 21.48 -6.62
C PRO A 28 3.42 20.52 -5.46
N ALA A 29 2.34 20.17 -4.75
CA ALA A 29 2.41 19.12 -3.75
C ALA A 29 3.07 17.94 -4.44
N GLN A 30 4.35 17.71 -4.13
CA GLN A 30 5.08 16.60 -4.71
C GLN A 30 4.33 15.38 -4.22
N ALA A 31 3.67 14.66 -5.13
CA ALA A 31 3.06 13.37 -4.84
C ALA A 31 4.18 12.52 -4.23
N GLY A 32 4.17 12.42 -2.91
CA GLY A 32 5.25 11.88 -2.13
C GLY A 32 4.98 10.41 -1.93
N PHE A 33 5.63 9.56 -2.73
CA PHE A 33 5.51 8.13 -2.54
C PHE A 33 5.98 7.75 -1.14
N SER A 34 5.30 6.80 -0.56
CA SER A 34 5.59 6.29 0.77
C SER A 34 5.64 4.77 0.73
N ARG A 35 6.39 4.16 1.65
CA ARG A 35 6.57 2.71 1.68
C ARG A 35 5.75 2.11 2.79
N ILE A 36 4.87 1.18 2.43
CA ILE A 36 4.25 0.28 3.38
C ILE A 36 5.06 -1.01 3.42
N VAL A 37 5.17 -1.58 4.61
CA VAL A 37 5.73 -2.93 4.78
C VAL A 37 4.54 -3.82 5.10
N GLU A 38 4.44 -4.92 4.39
CA GLU A 38 3.49 -5.98 4.60
C GLU A 38 4.27 -7.20 5.07
N CYS A 39 3.76 -7.90 6.08
CA CYS A 39 4.35 -9.14 6.56
C CYS A 39 3.29 -10.25 6.57
N THR A 40 3.73 -11.45 6.23
CA THR A 40 3.02 -12.73 6.39
C THR A 40 3.91 -13.67 7.18
N ASP A 41 3.33 -14.66 7.87
CA ASP A 41 4.11 -15.65 8.62
C ASP A 41 3.90 -17.06 8.09
N HIS A 42 4.95 -17.89 8.14
CA HIS A 42 4.87 -19.31 7.84
C HIS A 42 5.72 -20.12 8.84
N VAL A 43 5.53 -21.44 8.89
CA VAL A 43 6.35 -22.32 9.72
C VAL A 43 7.55 -22.81 8.93
N ASN A 44 8.77 -22.54 9.37
CA ASN A 44 9.97 -23.07 8.73
C ASN A 44 9.99 -24.61 8.81
N PRO A 45 10.10 -25.33 7.66
CA PRO A 45 9.99 -26.79 7.65
C PRO A 45 11.18 -27.50 8.31
N VAL A 46 12.32 -26.82 8.47
CA VAL A 46 13.55 -27.40 9.04
C VAL A 46 13.60 -27.19 10.56
N THR A 47 13.25 -25.99 11.03
CA THR A 47 13.39 -25.61 12.45
C THR A 47 12.07 -25.67 13.22
N GLY A 48 10.93 -25.72 12.52
CA GLY A 48 9.59 -25.62 13.12
C GLY A 48 9.28 -24.25 13.74
N THR A 49 10.11 -23.24 13.48
CA THR A 49 9.92 -21.88 14.00
C THR A 49 9.08 -21.04 13.04
N ILE A 50 8.29 -20.12 13.59
CA ILE A 50 7.58 -19.11 12.78
C ILE A 50 8.61 -18.18 12.12
N VAL A 51 8.51 -18.01 10.82
CA VAL A 51 9.26 -17.06 9.99
C VAL A 51 8.28 -15.98 9.54
N LEU A 52 8.75 -14.74 9.49
CA LEU A 52 7.99 -13.62 8.95
C LEU A 52 8.64 -13.15 7.66
N ASP A 53 7.88 -13.22 6.58
CA ASP A 53 8.26 -12.71 5.27
C ASP A 53 7.68 -11.31 5.13
N CYS A 54 8.56 -10.31 5.10
CA CYS A 54 8.14 -8.92 5.03
C CYS A 54 8.52 -8.31 3.68
N ASN A 55 7.53 -7.93 2.91
CA ASN A 55 7.67 -7.25 1.64
C ASN A 55 7.38 -5.75 1.80
N TRP A 56 8.03 -4.91 1.00
CA TRP A 56 7.71 -3.49 0.95
C TRP A 56 7.23 -3.12 -0.44
N TYR A 57 6.27 -2.21 -0.52
CA TYR A 57 5.84 -1.62 -1.78
C TYR A 57 5.48 -0.15 -1.58
N GLU A 58 5.51 0.59 -2.68
CA GLU A 58 5.26 2.03 -2.69
C GLU A 58 3.78 2.32 -2.85
N ILE A 59 3.28 3.35 -2.18
CA ILE A 59 1.92 3.88 -2.31
C ILE A 59 1.97 5.40 -2.49
N GLU A 60 0.93 5.97 -3.11
CA GLU A 60 0.94 7.35 -3.61
C GLU A 60 1.18 8.42 -2.52
N ALA A 61 0.71 8.17 -1.30
CA ALA A 61 1.13 8.88 -0.09
C ALA A 61 0.70 8.11 1.16
N ILE A 62 1.60 8.01 2.13
CA ILE A 62 1.25 7.70 3.51
C ILE A 62 1.04 9.03 4.23
N GLY A 63 -0.21 9.33 4.56
CA GLY A 63 -0.60 10.44 5.42
C GLY A 63 -0.17 10.30 6.87
N PRO A 64 -0.54 11.30 7.67
CA PRO A 64 0.29 11.78 8.77
C PRO A 64 0.34 10.85 9.99
N HIS A 65 -0.56 9.88 10.07
CA HIS A 65 -0.69 9.00 11.24
C HIS A 65 -0.06 7.62 11.07
N TRP A 66 0.64 7.39 9.96
CA TRP A 66 1.41 6.17 9.76
C TRP A 66 2.93 6.42 9.77
N PRO A 67 3.69 5.55 10.46
CA PRO A 67 3.20 4.42 11.24
C PRO A 67 2.55 4.88 12.56
N PRO A 68 1.64 4.09 13.14
CA PRO A 68 0.90 4.49 14.34
C PRO A 68 1.85 4.78 15.51
N GLY A 69 1.43 5.73 16.36
CA GLY A 69 2.19 6.11 17.56
C GLY A 69 2.49 4.88 18.43
N GLY A 70 3.76 4.68 18.76
CA GLY A 70 4.22 3.50 19.51
C GLY A 70 4.76 2.35 18.65
N CYS A 71 4.74 2.48 17.32
CA CYS A 71 5.29 1.49 16.39
C CYS A 71 6.00 2.13 15.19
N PRO A 72 7.19 2.74 15.36
CA PRO A 72 7.88 3.45 14.29
C PRO A 72 8.35 2.56 13.13
N GLU A 73 8.38 1.24 13.31
CA GLU A 73 8.79 0.25 12.30
C GLU A 73 7.67 -0.79 12.10
N CYS A 74 6.44 -0.31 11.96
CA CYS A 74 5.27 -1.16 11.77
C CYS A 74 5.16 -1.70 10.34
N ALA A 75 4.76 -2.96 10.25
CA ALA A 75 4.22 -3.55 9.03
C ALA A 75 2.74 -3.86 9.21
N VAL A 76 1.96 -3.72 8.13
CA VAL A 76 0.66 -4.39 8.07
C VAL A 76 0.89 -5.88 8.06
N TYR A 77 0.04 -6.61 8.75
CA TYR A 77 0.11 -8.06 8.81
C TYR A 77 -1.20 -8.66 8.34
N PHE A 78 -1.09 -9.61 7.41
CA PHE A 78 -2.19 -10.40 6.90
C PHE A 78 -1.93 -11.86 7.21
N ASP A 79 -2.94 -12.54 7.72
CA ASP A 79 -2.95 -13.98 7.89
C ASP A 79 -4.15 -14.54 7.15
N PHE A 80 -3.89 -15.31 6.12
CA PHE A 80 -4.90 -15.95 5.29
C PHE A 80 -5.22 -17.39 5.74
N TRP A 81 -4.68 -17.81 6.89
CA TRP A 81 -4.62 -19.22 7.27
C TRP A 81 -5.22 -19.43 8.66
N LYS A 82 -6.45 -19.93 8.69
CA LYS A 82 -7.07 -20.39 9.94
C LYS A 82 -6.38 -21.62 10.53
N PHE A 83 -5.79 -22.44 9.65
CA PHE A 83 -5.07 -23.65 10.00
C PHE A 83 -3.73 -23.66 9.30
N ASP A 84 -2.74 -24.30 9.91
CA ASP A 84 -1.44 -24.49 9.28
C ASP A 84 -1.61 -25.27 7.97
N ILE A 85 -0.97 -24.76 6.91
CA ILE A 85 -0.85 -25.42 5.61
C ILE A 85 0.59 -25.91 5.42
N ASP A 86 0.84 -26.70 4.38
CA ASP A 86 2.19 -27.18 4.08
C ASP A 86 3.17 -25.99 3.93
N PRO A 87 4.35 -26.03 4.58
CA PRO A 87 5.29 -24.90 4.60
C PRO A 87 5.73 -24.39 3.22
N VAL A 88 5.97 -25.30 2.27
CA VAL A 88 6.49 -24.93 0.94
C VAL A 88 5.44 -24.16 0.11
N PRO A 89 4.21 -24.67 -0.08
CA PRO A 89 3.11 -23.88 -0.66
C PRO A 89 2.88 -22.53 0.02
N HIS A 90 3.03 -22.48 1.34
CA HIS A 90 2.86 -21.24 2.11
C HIS A 90 3.93 -20.20 1.75
N GLU A 91 5.19 -20.59 1.80
CA GLU A 91 6.33 -19.72 1.44
C GLU A 91 6.20 -19.22 -0.01
N ASP A 92 5.91 -20.13 -0.95
CA ASP A 92 5.72 -19.79 -2.37
C ASP A 92 4.59 -18.78 -2.56
N PHE A 93 3.45 -18.97 -1.87
CA PHE A 93 2.34 -18.04 -1.90
C PHE A 93 2.72 -16.65 -1.39
N ASN A 94 3.36 -16.57 -0.22
CA ASN A 94 3.75 -15.30 0.39
C ASN A 94 4.74 -14.53 -0.49
N GLU A 95 5.71 -15.23 -1.09
CA GLU A 95 6.68 -14.63 -2.01
C GLU A 95 6.00 -14.09 -3.28
N LEU A 96 5.13 -14.88 -3.90
CA LEU A 96 4.43 -14.50 -5.13
C LEU A 96 3.41 -13.38 -4.90
N LEU A 97 2.66 -13.43 -3.79
CA LEU A 97 1.76 -12.36 -3.38
C LEU A 97 2.53 -11.04 -3.18
N GLY A 98 3.63 -11.08 -2.43
CA GLY A 98 4.48 -9.91 -2.18
C GLY A 98 5.05 -9.29 -3.47
N LYS A 99 5.52 -10.11 -4.42
CA LYS A 99 5.97 -9.66 -5.74
C LYS A 99 4.82 -9.07 -6.57
N GLY A 100 3.65 -9.69 -6.52
CA GLY A 100 2.44 -9.20 -7.20
C GLY A 100 2.05 -7.81 -6.70
N LEU A 101 2.00 -7.61 -5.38
CA LEU A 101 1.73 -6.32 -4.75
C LEU A 101 2.76 -5.25 -5.12
N GLN A 102 4.05 -5.59 -5.11
CA GLN A 102 5.12 -4.68 -5.55
C GLN A 102 4.99 -4.27 -7.01
N THR A 103 4.57 -5.19 -7.87
CA THR A 103 4.42 -4.94 -9.31
C THR A 103 3.17 -4.10 -9.58
N LEU A 104 2.07 -4.42 -8.89
CA LEU A 104 0.83 -3.65 -8.95
C LEU A 104 1.03 -2.21 -8.45
N ALA A 105 1.76 -2.03 -7.35
CA ALA A 105 2.14 -0.71 -6.86
C ALA A 105 2.86 0.12 -7.94
N LYS A 106 3.84 -0.47 -8.65
CA LYS A 106 4.52 0.22 -9.75
C LYS A 106 3.56 0.59 -10.88
N ALA A 107 2.56 -0.25 -11.15
CA ALA A 107 1.52 0.03 -12.15
C ALA A 107 0.67 1.25 -11.77
N HIS A 108 0.29 1.37 -10.49
CA HIS A 108 -0.48 2.52 -9.98
C HIS A 108 0.32 3.83 -9.96
N LEU A 109 1.63 3.77 -9.77
CA LEU A 109 2.47 4.97 -9.59
C LEU A 109 3.11 5.50 -10.88
N THR A 110 3.13 4.70 -11.94
CA THR A 110 3.67 5.16 -13.23
C THR A 110 2.70 6.08 -13.95
N LYS A 111 3.24 7.05 -14.71
CA LYS A 111 2.46 7.96 -15.57
C LYS A 111 2.38 7.51 -17.04
N ASP A 112 3.12 6.46 -17.39
CA ASP A 112 3.08 5.86 -18.71
C ASP A 112 1.99 4.78 -18.70
N GLU A 113 0.87 5.07 -19.37
CA GLU A 113 -0.31 4.18 -19.44
C GLU A 113 0.05 2.79 -19.99
N LYS A 114 0.93 2.73 -21.01
CA LYS A 114 1.33 1.45 -21.59
C LYS A 114 2.17 0.65 -20.61
N LEU A 115 3.06 1.30 -19.87
CA LEU A 115 3.83 0.64 -18.83
C LEU A 115 2.93 0.21 -17.66
N ALA A 116 1.92 1.01 -17.31
CA ALA A 116 0.94 0.65 -16.29
C ALA A 116 0.21 -0.65 -16.65
N ASP A 117 -0.30 -0.75 -17.89
CA ASP A 117 -0.98 -1.95 -18.38
C ASP A 117 -0.06 -3.19 -18.36
N GLN A 118 1.20 -3.03 -18.79
CA GLN A 118 2.18 -4.13 -18.77
C GLN A 118 2.50 -4.60 -17.34
N LEU A 119 2.66 -3.67 -16.40
CA LEU A 119 2.93 -4.01 -15.00
C LEU A 119 1.71 -4.65 -14.35
N ARG A 120 0.50 -4.18 -14.69
CA ARG A 120 -0.76 -4.76 -14.21
C ARG A 120 -0.93 -6.19 -14.70
N GLU A 121 -0.63 -6.48 -15.96
CA GLU A 121 -0.64 -7.85 -16.51
C GLU A 121 0.41 -8.75 -15.83
N GLN A 122 1.62 -8.23 -15.58
CA GLN A 122 2.65 -8.96 -14.83
C GLN A 122 2.21 -9.27 -13.40
N ALA A 123 1.57 -8.31 -12.72
CA ALA A 123 1.02 -8.51 -11.39
C ALA A 123 -0.07 -9.60 -11.40
N ALA A 124 -0.98 -9.58 -12.38
CA ALA A 124 -1.99 -10.61 -12.55
C ALA A 124 -1.37 -12.01 -12.70
N GLY A 125 -0.29 -12.15 -13.47
CA GLY A 125 0.45 -13.40 -13.60
C GLY A 125 1.03 -13.90 -12.27
N LEU A 126 1.62 -13.00 -11.48
CA LEU A 126 2.16 -13.32 -10.15
C LEU A 126 1.07 -13.74 -9.16
N PHE A 127 -0.09 -13.07 -9.17
CA PHE A 127 -1.22 -13.46 -8.31
C PHE A 127 -1.83 -14.80 -8.72
N LEU A 128 -1.86 -15.11 -10.02
CA LEU A 128 -2.29 -16.42 -10.51
C LEU A 128 -1.32 -17.53 -10.09
N GLU A 129 -0.01 -17.27 -10.15
CA GLU A 129 0.99 -18.22 -9.62
C GLU A 129 0.85 -18.40 -8.11
N ALA A 130 0.59 -17.32 -7.36
CA ALA A 130 0.31 -17.39 -5.94
C ALA A 130 -0.92 -18.29 -5.67
N ALA A 131 -2.03 -18.05 -6.37
CA ALA A 131 -3.25 -18.86 -6.26
C ALA A 131 -3.00 -20.35 -6.56
N LYS A 132 -2.15 -20.66 -7.55
CA LYS A 132 -1.74 -22.03 -7.89
C LYS A 132 -0.90 -22.68 -6.79
N ALA A 133 0.01 -21.95 -6.16
CA ALA A 133 0.87 -22.49 -5.10
C ALA A 133 0.02 -23.08 -3.96
N VAL A 134 -1.10 -22.43 -3.64
CA VAL A 134 -2.03 -22.83 -2.58
C VAL A 134 -3.34 -23.40 -3.10
N GLU A 135 -3.38 -23.92 -4.34
CA GLU A 135 -4.61 -24.43 -4.98
C GLU A 135 -5.40 -25.44 -4.13
N LYS A 136 -4.73 -26.18 -3.23
CA LYS A 136 -5.38 -27.19 -2.38
C LYS A 136 -5.92 -26.62 -1.07
N TYR A 137 -5.63 -25.37 -0.78
CA TYR A 137 -5.92 -24.69 0.49
C TYR A 137 -6.88 -23.54 0.23
N PRO A 138 -8.07 -23.54 0.86
CA PRO A 138 -8.98 -22.42 0.74
C PRO A 138 -8.35 -21.19 1.37
N ILE A 139 -8.26 -20.10 0.60
CA ILE A 139 -7.81 -18.82 1.13
C ILE A 139 -8.97 -18.07 1.77
N GLU A 140 -8.78 -17.65 3.01
CA GLU A 140 -9.72 -16.81 3.75
C GLU A 140 -8.92 -15.88 4.66
N LEU A 141 -9.27 -14.60 4.71
CA LEU A 141 -8.64 -13.71 5.68
C LEU A 141 -9.01 -14.16 7.11
N TYR A 142 -8.04 -14.70 7.84
CA TYR A 142 -8.24 -15.21 9.19
C TYR A 142 -8.04 -14.12 10.24
N ARG A 143 -6.96 -13.34 10.13
CA ARG A 143 -6.68 -12.21 11.02
C ARG A 143 -5.84 -11.16 10.32
N THR A 144 -5.91 -9.95 10.85
CA THR A 144 -5.08 -8.82 10.46
C THR A 144 -4.52 -8.12 11.67
N GLY A 145 -3.51 -7.28 11.46
CA GLY A 145 -3.05 -6.36 12.47
C GLY A 145 -1.78 -5.65 12.07
N LEU A 146 -0.98 -5.30 13.07
CA LEU A 146 0.32 -4.70 12.87
C LEU A 146 1.41 -5.57 13.49
N TRP A 147 2.53 -5.64 12.80
CA TRP A 147 3.74 -6.27 13.31
C TRP A 147 4.77 -5.20 13.68
N ASP A 148 5.14 -5.14 14.96
CA ASP A 148 6.27 -4.32 15.43
C ASP A 148 7.57 -5.04 15.04
N ARG A 149 8.15 -4.64 13.91
CA ARG A 149 9.37 -5.28 13.37
C ARG A 149 10.57 -5.14 14.30
N LYS A 150 10.61 -4.06 15.10
CA LYS A 150 11.70 -3.79 16.04
C LYS A 150 11.53 -4.57 17.34
N GLY A 151 10.30 -4.62 17.85
CA GLY A 151 9.95 -5.35 19.07
C GLY A 151 9.73 -6.85 18.86
N GLY A 152 9.59 -7.30 17.60
CA GLY A 152 9.38 -8.69 17.24
C GLY A 152 8.05 -9.24 17.77
N LYS A 153 6.98 -8.45 17.74
CA LYS A 153 5.68 -8.84 18.32
C LYS A 153 4.51 -8.33 17.49
N TYR A 154 3.44 -9.12 17.49
CA TYR A 154 2.12 -8.67 17.05
C TYR A 154 1.66 -7.58 18.00
N LEU A 155 1.32 -6.43 17.44
CA LEU A 155 0.59 -5.42 18.17
C LEU A 155 -0.88 -5.83 18.13
N GLN A 156 -1.33 -6.42 19.24
CA GLN A 156 -2.76 -6.45 19.53
C GLN A 156 -3.20 -5.00 19.65
N ASP A 157 -4.03 -4.59 18.71
CA ASP A 157 -4.50 -3.23 18.61
C ASP A 157 -5.17 -2.77 19.90
N PRO A 158 -4.95 -1.52 20.36
CA PRO A 158 -5.97 -0.82 21.10
C PRO A 158 -7.15 -0.35 20.22
N THR A 159 -7.14 -0.45 18.88
CA THR A 159 -8.32 -0.07 18.05
C THR A 159 -8.33 -0.76 16.68
N PRO A 160 -9.37 -1.52 16.28
CA PRO A 160 -9.39 -2.18 14.97
C PRO A 160 -8.96 -1.23 13.83
N LEU A 161 -8.18 -1.74 12.88
CA LEU A 161 -7.76 -1.04 11.67
C LEU A 161 -8.63 -1.49 10.48
N PRO A 162 -9.87 -0.97 10.33
CA PRO A 162 -10.79 -1.38 9.27
C PRO A 162 -10.16 -1.38 7.88
N TRP A 163 -9.24 -0.45 7.60
CA TRP A 163 -8.60 -0.37 6.29
C TRP A 163 -7.62 -1.52 6.02
N VAL A 164 -6.92 -2.02 7.05
CA VAL A 164 -6.10 -3.24 6.92
C VAL A 164 -7.04 -4.43 6.73
N GLN A 165 -8.09 -4.54 7.55
CA GLN A 165 -9.08 -5.59 7.41
C GLN A 165 -9.67 -5.65 5.99
N THR A 166 -10.18 -4.53 5.48
CA THR A 166 -10.78 -4.48 4.13
C THR A 166 -9.74 -4.73 3.04
N ALA A 167 -8.51 -4.23 3.17
CA ALA A 167 -7.45 -4.57 2.22
C ALA A 167 -7.19 -6.08 2.19
N GLY A 168 -7.07 -6.73 3.36
CA GLY A 168 -6.91 -8.18 3.45
C GLY A 168 -8.09 -8.96 2.87
N GLU A 169 -9.32 -8.48 3.06
CA GLU A 169 -10.53 -9.11 2.52
C GLU A 169 -10.54 -9.06 0.98
N GLU A 170 -10.15 -7.92 0.41
CA GLU A 170 -10.00 -7.75 -1.03
C GLU A 170 -8.86 -8.64 -1.58
N LEU A 171 -7.71 -8.75 -0.90
CA LEU A 171 -6.64 -9.69 -1.30
C LEU A 171 -7.13 -11.14 -1.31
N ALA A 172 -7.82 -11.57 -0.25
CA ALA A 172 -8.37 -12.91 -0.15
C ALA A 172 -9.42 -13.18 -1.26
N ALA A 173 -10.31 -12.22 -1.54
CA ALA A 173 -11.32 -12.34 -2.59
C ALA A 173 -10.70 -12.46 -4.00
N GLY A 174 -9.65 -11.67 -4.29
CA GLY A 174 -8.93 -11.75 -5.56
C GLY A 174 -8.30 -13.11 -5.77
N ILE A 175 -7.62 -13.66 -4.76
CA ILE A 175 -7.03 -15.01 -4.85
C ILE A 175 -8.10 -16.09 -4.93
N ALA A 176 -9.18 -15.99 -4.17
CA ALA A 176 -10.28 -16.96 -4.21
C ALA A 176 -10.94 -17.05 -5.59
N LEU A 177 -11.09 -15.92 -6.31
CA LEU A 177 -11.58 -15.92 -7.70
C LEU A 177 -10.62 -16.66 -8.64
N LEU A 178 -9.31 -16.45 -8.49
CA LEU A 178 -8.31 -17.14 -9.30
C LEU A 178 -8.29 -18.64 -8.97
N GLN A 179 -8.41 -19.04 -7.70
CA GLN A 179 -8.51 -20.44 -7.30
C GLN A 179 -9.77 -21.12 -7.85
N ALA A 180 -10.90 -20.44 -7.85
CA ALA A 180 -12.15 -20.97 -8.40
C ALA A 180 -12.00 -21.33 -9.89
N ASP A 181 -11.31 -20.50 -10.67
CA ASP A 181 -11.03 -20.76 -12.09
C ASP A 181 -10.05 -21.91 -12.31
N LEU A 182 -9.12 -22.17 -11.38
CA LEU A 182 -8.25 -23.34 -11.46
C LEU A 182 -9.04 -24.65 -11.35
N TRP A 183 -10.08 -24.67 -10.50
CA TRP A 183 -10.91 -25.86 -10.29
C TRP A 183 -12.03 -26.03 -11.32
N ASP A 184 -12.63 -24.92 -11.78
CA ASP A 184 -13.68 -24.89 -12.79
C ASP A 184 -13.40 -23.79 -13.83
N PRO A 185 -12.50 -24.07 -14.82
CA PRO A 185 -12.08 -23.08 -15.79
C PRO A 185 -13.25 -22.48 -16.57
N GLN A 186 -13.39 -21.17 -16.50
CA GLN A 186 -14.41 -20.44 -17.24
C GLN A 186 -13.92 -20.12 -18.66
N PRO A 187 -14.81 -20.03 -19.67
CA PRO A 187 -14.44 -19.59 -21.02
C PRO A 187 -13.77 -18.20 -21.03
N ASP A 188 -14.20 -17.33 -20.12
CA ASP A 188 -13.61 -16.02 -19.85
C ASP A 188 -13.00 -16.05 -18.44
N PRO A 189 -11.67 -16.22 -18.29
CA PRO A 189 -11.03 -16.28 -16.98
C PRO A 189 -11.29 -15.02 -16.15
N PRO A 190 -11.50 -15.13 -14.83
CA PRO A 190 -11.89 -14.01 -13.98
C PRO A 190 -10.74 -13.06 -13.64
N ASN A 191 -9.70 -12.99 -14.48
CA ASN A 191 -8.49 -12.18 -14.24
C ASN A 191 -8.84 -10.72 -13.99
N ASP A 192 -9.73 -10.13 -14.78
CA ASP A 192 -10.14 -8.73 -14.60
C ASP A 192 -10.89 -8.52 -13.29
N ALA A 193 -11.77 -9.46 -12.91
CA ALA A 193 -12.51 -9.40 -11.66
C ALA A 193 -11.57 -9.55 -10.45
N ALA A 194 -10.61 -10.48 -10.51
CA ALA A 194 -9.58 -10.64 -9.49
C ALA A 194 -8.70 -9.38 -9.38
N MET A 195 -8.28 -8.80 -10.51
CA MET A 195 -7.50 -7.57 -10.53
C MET A 195 -8.24 -6.37 -9.94
N GLN A 196 -9.57 -6.28 -10.10
CA GLN A 196 -10.35 -5.24 -9.41
C GLN A 196 -10.27 -5.36 -7.88
N HIS A 197 -10.23 -6.59 -7.35
CA HIS A 197 -10.03 -6.80 -5.92
C HIS A 197 -8.61 -6.39 -5.48
N PHE A 198 -7.58 -6.79 -6.23
CA PHE A 198 -6.20 -6.39 -5.91
C PHE A 198 -5.98 -4.87 -5.98
N ASP A 199 -6.61 -4.17 -6.92
CA ASP A 199 -6.58 -2.71 -6.97
C ASP A 199 -7.25 -2.09 -5.75
N LYS A 200 -8.44 -2.57 -5.37
CA LYS A 200 -9.12 -2.07 -4.17
C LYS A 200 -8.29 -2.29 -2.92
N ALA A 201 -7.62 -3.43 -2.80
CA ALA A 201 -6.68 -3.67 -1.70
C ALA A 201 -5.58 -2.59 -1.68
N TYR A 202 -4.94 -2.32 -2.83
CA TYR A 202 -3.95 -1.24 -2.96
C TYR A 202 -4.54 0.13 -2.60
N GLU A 203 -5.74 0.45 -3.09
CA GLU A 203 -6.44 1.70 -2.79
C GLU A 203 -6.79 1.83 -1.31
N HIS A 204 -7.22 0.76 -0.63
CA HIS A 204 -7.51 0.79 0.81
C HIS A 204 -6.25 1.08 1.64
N LEU A 205 -5.12 0.50 1.22
CA LEU A 205 -3.82 0.75 1.85
C LEU A 205 -3.33 2.19 1.57
N ALA A 206 -3.51 2.68 0.35
CA ALA A 206 -3.10 4.04 -0.05
C ALA A 206 -4.00 5.14 0.56
N ALA A 207 -5.33 4.99 0.47
CA ALA A 207 -6.30 6.01 0.85
C ALA A 207 -6.34 6.30 2.35
N ARG A 208 -5.92 5.35 3.19
CA ARG A 208 -5.98 5.49 4.66
C ARG A 208 -4.64 5.59 5.33
N ALA A 209 -3.58 5.39 4.56
CA ALA A 209 -2.35 6.03 4.93
C ALA A 209 -2.57 7.56 4.92
N ALA A 210 -3.28 8.15 3.95
CA ALA A 210 -3.54 9.60 3.80
C ALA A 210 -4.29 10.33 4.96
N TYR A 211 -4.81 9.64 5.99
CA TYR A 211 -5.55 10.24 7.11
C TYR A 211 -4.76 10.26 8.41
#